data_AF-A0A934YBG5-F1
#
_entry.id   AF-A0A934YBG5-F1
#
_cell.length_a   1.000
_cell.length_b   1.000
_cell.length_c   1.000
_cell.angle_alpha   90.00
_cell.angle_beta   90.00
_cell.angle_gamma   90.00
#
_symmetry.space_group_name_H-M   'P 1'
#
loop_
_entity.id
_entity.type
_entity.pdbx_description
1 polymer ?
#
loop_
_entity_poly.entity_id
_entity_poly.type
_entity_poly.pdbx_seq_one_letter_code
_entity_poly.pdbx_strand_id
1 'polypeptide(L)' 'MRLGVNPSHAYAWGKTRKGGWRIAQSPILGTAVTVNRLKSRGYISMLEYYQQIRSS' A
#
# COMPACT_ATOMS: atom_id res chain seq x y z
N MET A 1 13.40 5.62 3.99
CA MET A 1 12.33 4.77 4.57
C MET A 1 12.42 3.36 4.00
N ARG A 2 12.76 2.34 4.80
CA ARG A 2 12.76 0.93 4.36
C ARG A 2 11.40 0.32 4.69
N LEU A 3 10.72 -0.23 3.69
CA LEU A 3 9.37 -0.80 3.83
C LEU A 3 9.40 -2.29 4.26
N GLY A 4 10.50 -2.76 4.86
CA GLY A 4 10.64 -4.14 5.35
C GLY A 4 10.86 -5.19 4.26
N VAL A 5 10.84 -4.80 2.98
CA VAL A 5 11.15 -5.68 1.84
C VAL A 5 12.67 -5.82 1.70
N ASN A 6 13.14 -7.03 1.40
CA ASN A 6 14.54 -7.28 1.11
C ASN A 6 15.02 -6.34 -0.02
N PRO A 7 16.17 -5.64 0.13
CA PRO A 7 16.65 -4.68 -0.87
C PRO A 7 16.78 -5.24 -2.29
N SER A 8 17.22 -6.50 -2.42
CA SER A 8 17.37 -7.16 -3.73
C SER A 8 16.01 -7.40 -4.39
N HIS A 9 15.00 -7.81 -3.61
CA HIS A 9 13.63 -7.93 -4.12
C HIS A 9 13.02 -6.57 -4.47
N ALA A 10 13.20 -5.56 -3.64
CA ALA A 10 12.71 -4.22 -3.92
C ALA A 10 13.30 -3.66 -5.22
N TYR A 11 14.59 -3.89 -5.45
CA TYR A 11 15.27 -3.50 -6.69
C TYR A 11 14.71 -4.24 -7.92
N ALA A 12 14.49 -5.55 -7.82
CA ALA A 12 13.87 -6.34 -8.89
C ALA A 12 12.45 -5.85 -9.21
N TRP A 13 11.66 -5.53 -8.17
CA TRP A 13 10.29 -5.03 -8.33
C TRP A 13 10.24 -3.65 -8.99
N GLY A 14 11.20 -2.77 -8.73
CA GLY A 14 11.31 -1.47 -9.40
C GLY A 14 11.58 -1.57 -10.91
N LYS A 15 12.14 -2.70 -11.38
CA LYS A 15 12.45 -2.95 -12.79
C LYS A 15 11.46 -3.86 -13.51
N THR A 16 10.28 -4.08 -12.92
CA THR A 16 9.25 -4.91 -13.54
C THR A 16 8.66 -4.24 -14.79
N ARG A 17 8.39 -5.02 -15.85
CA ARG A 17 7.64 -4.55 -17.04
C ARG A 17 6.12 -4.68 -16.88
N LYS A 18 5.64 -5.01 -15.67
CA LYS A 18 4.20 -5.13 -15.39
C LYS A 18 3.57 -3.73 -15.40
N GLY A 19 2.41 -3.60 -16.03
CA GLY A 19 1.62 -2.36 -15.97
C GLY A 19 1.17 -2.04 -14.54
N GLY A 20 0.92 -0.75 -14.26
CA GLY A 20 0.57 -0.26 -12.92
C GLY A 20 -0.62 -0.99 -12.29
N TRP A 21 -1.66 -1.28 -13.07
CA TRP A 21 -2.81 -2.05 -12.61
C TRP A 21 -2.44 -3.45 -12.09
N ARG A 22 -1.57 -4.16 -12.82
CA ARG A 22 -1.08 -5.48 -12.42
C ARG A 22 -0.19 -5.41 -11.17
N ILE A 23 0.55 -4.32 -11.00
CA ILE A 23 1.39 -4.10 -9.81
C ILE A 23 0.50 -3.81 -8.59
N ALA A 24 -0.56 -3.01 -8.75
CA ALA A 24 -1.47 -2.64 -7.68
C ALA A 24 -2.13 -3.85 -7.03
N GLN A 25 -2.45 -4.87 -7.82
CA GLN A 25 -3.02 -6.15 -7.37
C GLN A 25 -1.97 -7.22 -7.05
N SER A 26 -0.68 -6.87 -6.99
CA SER A 26 0.38 -7.84 -6.71
C SER A 26 0.91 -7.74 -5.27
N PRO A 27 1.61 -8.78 -4.77
CA PRO A 27 2.28 -8.73 -3.47
C PRO A 27 3.29 -7.57 -3.32
N ILE A 28 3.77 -7.01 -4.44
CA ILE A 28 4.70 -5.86 -4.45
C ILE A 28 4.06 -4.67 -3.72
N LEU A 29 2.86 -4.25 -4.15
CA LEU A 29 2.19 -3.10 -3.54
C LEU A 29 1.54 -3.48 -2.21
N GLY A 30 0.92 -4.66 -2.13
CA GLY A 30 0.22 -5.13 -0.92
C GLY A 30 1.13 -5.27 0.31
N THR A 31 2.40 -5.60 0.12
CA THR A 31 3.37 -5.68 1.23
C THR A 31 4.06 -4.34 1.53
N ALA A 32 4.22 -3.47 0.53
CA ALA A 32 4.86 -2.18 0.69
C ALA A 32 3.94 -1.14 1.35
N VAL A 33 2.69 -1.04 0.88
CA VAL A 33 1.73 0.01 1.21
C VAL A 33 0.55 -0.60 1.96
N THR A 34 0.78 -0.97 3.22
CA THR A 34 -0.28 -1.49 4.09
C THR A 34 -1.13 -0.35 4.66
N VAL A 35 -2.41 -0.64 4.91
CA VAL A 35 -3.34 0.34 5.52
C VAL A 35 -2.79 0.87 6.84
N ASN A 36 -2.20 0.03 7.68
CA ASN A 36 -1.60 0.45 8.97
C ASN A 36 -0.48 1.48 8.79
N ARG A 37 0.35 1.33 7.75
CA ARG A 37 1.42 2.30 7.42
C ARG A 37 0.91 3.61 6.83
N LEU A 38 -0.25 3.57 6.17
CA LEU A 38 -0.92 4.77 5.70
C LEU A 38 -1.56 5.50 6.88
N LYS A 39 -2.23 4.79 7.78
CA LYS A 39 -2.77 5.36 9.02
C LYS A 39 -1.70 6.00 9.90
N SER A 40 -0.54 5.36 10.04
CA SER A 40 0.59 5.95 10.79
C SER A 40 1.16 7.22 10.16
N ARG A 41 0.83 7.51 8.89
CA ARG A 41 1.17 8.75 8.18
C ARG A 41 0.05 9.78 8.18
N GLY A 42 -1.09 9.50 8.83
CA GLY A 42 -2.23 10.40 8.91
C GLY A 42 -3.30 10.19 7.84
N TYR A 43 -3.21 9.13 7.02
CA TYR A 43 -4.30 8.81 6.08
C TYR A 43 -5.45 8.12 6.82
N ILE A 44 -6.68 8.53 6.54
CA ILE A 44 -7.91 7.90 7.06
C ILE A 44 -8.34 6.80 6.08
N SER A 45 -8.71 5.63 6.59
CA SER A 45 -9.25 4.59 5.71
C SER A 45 -10.66 4.94 5.25
N MET A 46 -10.99 4.63 4.00
CA MET A 46 -12.31 4.91 3.43
C MET A 46 -13.45 4.29 4.28
N LEU A 47 -13.20 3.13 4.87
CA LEU A 47 -14.17 2.46 5.75
C LEU A 47 -14.46 3.28 7.02
N GLU A 48 -13.42 3.78 7.69
CA GLU A 48 -13.57 4.64 8.87
C GLU A 48 -14.32 5.92 8.52
N TYR A 49 -13.96 6.55 7.40
CA TYR A 49 -14.64 7.76 6.93
C TYR A 49 -16.12 7.49 6.62
N TYR A 50 -16.43 6.39 5.93
CA TYR A 50 -17.80 5.98 5.65
C TYR A 50 -18.61 5.72 6.93
N GLN A 51 -18.00 5.05 7.92
CA GLN A 51 -18.65 4.78 9.20
C GLN A 51 -18.97 6.08 9.95
N GLN A 52 -18.04 7.04 10.00
CA GLN A 52 -18.26 8.34 10.63
C GLN A 52 -19.47 9.09 10.05
N ILE A 53 -19.59 9.10 8.72
CA ILE A 53 -20.73 9.75 8.05
C ILE A 53 -22.03 9.00 8.30
N ARG A 54 -22.02 7.66 8.22
CA ARG A 54 -23.24 6.86 8.37
C ARG A 54 -23.80 6.88 9.79
N SER A 55 -22.96 7.01 10.80
CA SER A 55 -23.37 7.13 12.21
C SER A 55 -23.81 8.53 12.61
N SER A 56 -23.72 9.51 11.69
CA SER A 56 -24.21 10.88 11.86
C SER A 56 -25.61 11.03 11.29
#